data_AF-F2IIY9-F1
#
_entry.id   AF-F2IIY9-F1
#
_cell.length_a   1.000
_cell.length_b   1.000
_cell.length_c   1.000
_cell.angle_alpha   90.00
_cell.angle_beta   90.00
_cell.angle_gamma   90.00
#
_symmetry.space_group_name_H-M   'P 1'
#
loop_
_entity.id
_entity.type
_entity.pdbx_description
1 polymer ?
#
loop_
_entity_poly.entity_id
_entity_poly.type
_entity_poly.pdbx_seq_one_letter_code
_entity_poly.pdbx_strand_id
1 'polypeptide(L)'
;MKKLLYVFICCFFVLGCTKENGKSIYDFALVFESGDEWHYYWQIYEKHRKDDYDQEDLPYTIALKEGTGIYLGDHRALYKTESKKLMGTFLISKPEGTLFSGNQTGMFEGYLTVEGSYQKKGRKFIVEDGKFEFLWTNAEAYGMQDTVLKGKWTMKRL
;
A
#
# COMPACT_ATOMS: atom_id res chain seq x y z
N MET A 1 -8.46 -32.06 38.23
CA MET A 1 -7.79 -30.75 38.03
C MET A 1 -6.90 -30.65 36.79
N LYS A 2 -6.42 -31.76 36.18
CA LYS A 2 -5.59 -31.68 34.95
C LYS A 2 -6.35 -31.22 33.68
N LYS A 3 -7.65 -31.53 33.55
CA LYS A 3 -8.46 -31.17 32.37
C LYS A 3 -8.74 -29.66 32.23
N LEU A 4 -8.86 -28.92 33.34
CA LEU A 4 -9.06 -27.46 33.30
C LEU A 4 -7.80 -26.71 32.81
N LEU A 5 -6.61 -27.23 33.11
CA LEU A 5 -5.33 -26.61 32.72
C LEU A 5 -5.14 -26.61 31.19
N TYR A 6 -5.55 -27.69 30.51
CA TYR A 6 -5.46 -27.80 29.04
C TYR A 6 -6.41 -26.85 28.30
N VAL A 7 -7.60 -26.60 28.85
CA VAL A 7 -8.57 -25.64 28.29
C VAL A 7 -8.03 -24.22 28.42
N PHE A 8 -7.40 -23.90 29.56
CA PHE A 8 -6.81 -22.57 29.79
C PHE A 8 -5.61 -22.29 28.86
N ILE A 9 -4.77 -23.30 28.59
CA ILE A 9 -3.61 -23.18 27.68
C ILE A 9 -4.07 -23.04 26.22
N CYS A 10 -5.12 -23.76 25.79
CA CYS A 10 -5.65 -23.60 24.42
C CYS A 10 -6.20 -22.19 24.18
N CYS A 11 -6.84 -21.56 25.18
CA CYS A 11 -7.36 -20.20 25.05
C CYS A 11 -6.28 -19.14 24.82
N PHE A 12 -5.05 -19.31 25.33
CA PHE A 12 -3.95 -18.36 25.07
C PHE A 12 -3.43 -18.41 23.63
N PHE A 13 -3.53 -19.55 22.95
CA PHE A 13 -3.08 -19.67 21.55
C PHE A 13 -4.07 -19.05 20.55
N VAL A 14 -5.34 -18.90 20.91
CA VAL A 14 -6.37 -18.27 20.04
C VAL A 14 -6.42 -16.74 20.19
N LEU A 15 -5.76 -16.18 21.22
CA LEU A 15 -5.74 -14.74 21.51
C LEU A 15 -4.61 -13.97 20.81
N GLY A 16 -3.78 -14.65 20.03
CA GLY A 16 -2.80 -14.00 19.17
C GLY A 16 -3.48 -13.28 18.00
N CYS A 17 -4.02 -12.08 18.21
CA CYS A 17 -4.34 -11.17 17.12
C CYS A 17 -3.02 -10.72 16.49
N THR A 18 -2.49 -11.53 15.57
CA THR A 18 -1.17 -11.27 15.01
C THR A 18 -1.29 -10.26 13.89
N LYS A 19 -0.99 -9.00 14.22
CA LYS A 19 -0.80 -7.91 13.26
C LYS A 19 0.42 -8.17 12.38
N GLU A 20 0.34 -7.76 11.11
CA GLU A 20 1.52 -7.72 10.24
C GLU A 20 2.48 -6.61 10.71
N ASN A 21 3.75 -6.97 10.88
CA ASN A 21 4.77 -6.09 11.45
C ASN A 21 6.04 -6.19 10.60
N GLY A 22 6.11 -5.48 9.47
CA GLY A 22 7.34 -5.05 8.77
C GLY A 22 8.34 -6.10 8.28
N LYS A 23 8.20 -7.37 8.67
CA LYS A 23 9.24 -8.38 8.51
C LYS A 23 9.38 -8.90 7.09
N SER A 24 8.47 -8.55 6.20
CA SER A 24 8.48 -9.06 4.84
C SER A 24 8.15 -7.98 3.84
N ILE A 25 8.79 -8.12 2.69
CA ILE A 25 8.66 -7.23 1.56
C ILE A 25 7.44 -7.67 0.75
N TYR A 26 6.68 -6.68 0.33
CA TYR A 26 5.57 -6.83 -0.59
C TYR A 26 5.96 -6.19 -1.91
N ASP A 27 5.62 -6.86 -3.00
CA ASP A 27 5.56 -6.27 -4.32
C ASP A 27 4.22 -5.55 -4.48
N PHE A 28 4.30 -4.24 -4.64
CA PHE A 28 3.21 -3.36 -4.99
C PHE A 28 3.37 -2.98 -6.47
N ALA A 29 2.58 -3.63 -7.32
CA ALA A 29 2.69 -3.49 -8.77
C ALA A 29 1.55 -2.63 -9.30
N LEU A 30 1.88 -1.64 -10.13
CA LEU A 30 0.94 -0.85 -10.93
C LEU A 30 1.05 -1.33 -12.37
N VAL A 31 -0.07 -1.75 -12.94
CA VAL A 31 -0.20 -2.15 -14.34
C VAL A 31 -1.10 -1.13 -15.01
N PHE A 32 -0.51 -0.22 -15.78
CA PHE A 32 -1.21 0.84 -16.49
C PHE A 32 -2.05 0.27 -17.64
N GLU A 33 -3.10 0.98 -18.05
CA GLU A 33 -3.90 0.61 -19.24
C GLU A 33 -3.06 0.56 -20.53
N SER A 34 -1.92 1.26 -20.57
CA SER A 34 -0.93 1.17 -21.66
C SER A 34 -0.19 -0.18 -21.71
N GLY A 35 -0.22 -0.95 -20.62
CA GLY A 35 0.59 -2.14 -20.43
C GLY A 35 1.93 -1.88 -19.73
N ASP A 36 2.26 -0.63 -19.40
CA ASP A 36 3.44 -0.31 -18.60
C ASP A 36 3.29 -0.86 -17.17
N GLU A 37 4.39 -1.33 -16.57
CA GLU A 37 4.38 -1.90 -15.23
C GLU A 37 5.39 -1.22 -14.30
N TRP A 38 4.91 -0.72 -13.16
CA TRP A 38 5.74 -0.15 -12.10
C TRP A 38 5.66 -0.99 -10.83
N HIS A 39 6.81 -1.54 -10.44
CA HIS A 39 6.95 -2.29 -9.19
C HIS A 39 7.57 -1.44 -8.10
N TYR A 40 7.05 -1.60 -6.89
CA TYR A 40 7.58 -1.03 -5.66
C TYR A 40 7.67 -2.10 -4.58
N TYR A 41 8.82 -2.17 -3.92
CA TYR A 41 9.11 -3.22 -2.94
C TYR A 41 9.11 -2.63 -1.54
N TRP A 42 7.98 -2.78 -0.83
CA TRP A 42 7.78 -2.13 0.47
C TRP A 42 7.49 -3.12 1.57
N GLN A 43 7.98 -2.82 2.77
CA GLN A 43 7.51 -3.49 3.99
C GLN A 43 6.17 -2.88 4.40
N ILE A 44 5.29 -3.70 4.99
CA ILE A 44 4.00 -3.21 5.50
C ILE A 44 3.87 -3.41 7.01
N TYR A 45 3.19 -2.48 7.69
CA TYR A 45 3.00 -2.47 9.13
C TYR A 45 1.53 -2.17 9.46
N GLU A 46 0.93 -2.92 10.39
CA GLU A 46 -0.41 -2.65 10.95
C GLU A 46 -0.35 -1.88 12.29
N LYS A 47 0.85 -1.45 12.70
CA LYS A 47 1.06 -0.57 13.85
C LYS A 47 1.77 0.68 13.37
N HIS A 48 1.35 1.82 13.92
CA HIS A 48 2.10 3.06 13.84
C HIS A 48 3.49 2.82 14.44
N ARG A 49 4.56 3.19 13.73
CA ARG A 49 5.91 3.19 14.29
C ARG A 49 6.02 4.39 15.24
N LYS A 50 6.45 4.18 16.48
CA LYS A 50 6.64 5.29 17.45
C LYS A 50 7.91 6.10 17.19
N ASP A 51 8.74 5.62 16.27
CA ASP A 51 10.06 6.12 16.01
C ASP A 51 9.93 7.00 14.74
N ASP A 52 10.09 8.32 14.91
CA ASP A 52 10.25 9.35 13.87
C ASP A 52 9.07 9.67 12.95
N TYR A 53 7.88 9.95 13.51
CA TYR A 53 6.86 10.68 12.77
C TYR A 53 6.45 11.91 13.57
N ASP A 54 7.03 13.07 13.22
CA ASP A 54 6.31 14.31 13.41
C ASP A 54 4.98 14.16 12.69
N GLN A 55 3.87 14.42 13.40
CA GLN A 55 2.50 14.15 12.93
C GLN A 55 2.15 14.86 11.60
N GLU A 56 3.03 15.73 11.11
CA GLU A 56 2.85 16.57 9.93
C GLU A 56 3.03 15.81 8.60
N ASP A 57 3.70 14.65 8.57
CA ASP A 57 4.02 13.94 7.31
C ASP A 57 3.10 12.75 6.95
N LEU A 58 2.19 12.36 7.85
CA LEU A 58 1.18 11.35 7.50
C LEU A 58 -0.01 12.02 6.81
N PRO A 59 -0.56 11.46 5.72
CA PRO A 59 -1.81 11.95 5.17
C PRO A 59 -2.85 12.02 6.29
N TYR A 60 -3.38 13.23 6.53
CA TYR A 60 -4.27 13.59 7.65
C TYR A 60 -5.40 12.58 7.91
N THR A 61 -5.82 11.85 6.89
CA THR A 61 -6.84 10.78 6.92
C THR A 61 -6.44 9.52 7.71
N ILE A 62 -5.15 9.18 7.84
CA ILE A 62 -4.70 7.96 8.55
C ILE A 62 -4.47 8.23 10.04
N ALA A 63 -4.08 9.45 10.40
CA ALA A 63 -3.94 9.88 11.80
C ALA A 63 -5.29 9.84 12.55
N LEU A 64 -6.42 10.04 11.86
CA LEU A 64 -7.75 10.12 12.47
C LEU A 64 -8.41 8.77 12.81
N LYS A 65 -7.84 7.63 12.39
CA LYS A 65 -8.44 6.29 12.63
C LYS A 65 -7.41 5.26 13.04
N GLU A 66 -6.97 5.32 14.30
CA GLU A 66 -6.09 4.31 14.90
C GLU A 66 -6.55 2.87 14.58
N GLY A 67 -5.63 2.03 14.11
CA GLY A 67 -5.90 0.62 13.81
C GLY A 67 -6.49 0.33 12.43
N THR A 68 -6.91 1.35 11.67
CA THR A 68 -7.42 1.18 10.31
C THR A 68 -6.35 1.32 9.23
N GLY A 69 -5.17 1.86 9.56
CA GLY A 69 -4.05 1.98 8.63
C GLY A 69 -3.30 0.68 8.35
N ILE A 70 -2.76 0.57 7.14
CA ILE A 70 -1.62 -0.26 6.75
C ILE A 70 -0.54 0.72 6.27
N TYR A 71 0.54 0.83 7.04
CA TYR A 71 1.67 1.67 6.70
C TYR A 71 2.58 0.91 5.74
N LEU A 72 3.00 1.57 4.68
CA LEU A 72 3.97 1.08 3.70
C LEU A 72 5.34 1.69 4.03
N GLY A 73 6.41 1.16 3.45
CA GLY A 73 7.72 1.83 3.47
C GLY A 73 7.64 3.26 2.90
N ASP A 74 8.56 4.12 3.34
CA ASP A 74 8.68 5.54 2.96
C ASP A 74 7.45 6.42 3.25
N HIS A 75 6.92 6.37 4.48
CA HIS A 75 5.89 7.32 4.97
C HIS A 75 4.54 7.27 4.23
N ARG A 76 4.29 6.25 3.41
CA ARG A 76 3.01 6.02 2.72
C ARG A 76 2.10 5.14 3.57
N ALA A 77 0.79 5.26 3.36
CA ALA A 77 -0.15 4.38 4.04
C ALA A 77 -1.46 4.20 3.24
N LEU A 78 -2.09 3.06 3.51
CA LEU A 78 -3.40 2.67 3.02
C LEU A 78 -4.36 2.62 4.20
N TYR A 79 -5.61 3.00 4.01
CA TYR A 79 -6.67 2.78 4.97
C TYR A 79 -7.48 1.54 4.62
N LYS A 80 -7.84 0.78 5.66
CA LYS A 80 -8.78 -0.34 5.60
C LYS A 80 -10.20 0.18 5.75
N THR A 81 -11.07 -0.16 4.81
CA THR A 81 -12.51 0.07 4.94
C THR A 81 -13.18 -1.10 5.68
N GLU A 82 -14.38 -0.86 6.19
CA GLU A 82 -15.25 -1.91 6.74
C GLU A 82 -15.60 -2.98 5.69
N SER A 83 -15.66 -2.58 4.40
CA SER A 83 -15.92 -3.44 3.25
C SER A 83 -14.71 -4.25 2.75
N LYS A 84 -13.65 -4.38 3.57
CA LYS A 84 -12.40 -5.08 3.23
C LYS A 84 -11.73 -4.55 1.95
N LYS A 85 -11.72 -3.23 1.79
CA LYS A 85 -10.90 -2.55 0.79
C LYS A 85 -9.70 -1.89 1.44
N LEU A 86 -8.61 -1.82 0.69
CA LEU A 86 -7.50 -0.92 0.94
C LEU A 86 -7.62 0.24 -0.01
N MET A 87 -7.51 1.45 0.50
CA MET A 87 -7.45 2.63 -0.34
C MET A 87 -6.39 3.59 0.19
N GLY A 88 -5.87 4.47 -0.65
CA GLY A 88 -4.89 5.46 -0.23
C GLY A 88 -4.57 6.45 -1.33
N THR A 89 -4.05 7.59 -0.92
CA THR A 89 -3.55 8.64 -1.83
C THR A 89 -2.19 9.07 -1.34
N PHE A 90 -1.17 9.01 -2.19
CA PHE A 90 0.19 9.42 -1.86
C PHE A 90 0.99 9.76 -3.10
N LEU A 91 2.05 10.54 -2.92
CA LEU A 91 3.00 10.89 -3.97
C LEU A 91 3.88 9.67 -4.31
N ILE A 92 4.03 9.41 -5.60
CA ILE A 92 5.00 8.44 -6.13
C ILE A 92 5.87 9.10 -7.18
N SER A 93 7.10 8.63 -7.28
CA SER A 93 8.00 8.99 -8.35
C SER A 93 8.70 7.76 -8.93
N LYS A 94 9.15 7.88 -10.17
CA LYS A 94 10.08 6.98 -10.83
C LYS A 94 11.32 7.77 -11.25
N PRO A 95 12.52 7.21 -11.03
CA PRO A 95 13.76 7.91 -11.33
C PRO A 95 13.95 8.10 -12.84
N GLU A 96 14.89 8.99 -13.18
CA GLU A 96 15.32 9.24 -14.55
C GLU A 96 15.69 7.94 -15.30
N GLY A 97 15.40 7.90 -16.61
CA GLY A 97 15.64 6.73 -17.45
C GLY A 97 14.51 5.70 -17.46
N THR A 98 13.42 5.95 -16.74
CA THR A 98 12.22 5.09 -16.82
C THR A 98 11.54 5.31 -18.17
N LEU A 99 11.12 4.23 -18.84
CA LEU A 99 10.24 4.29 -20.00
C LEU A 99 8.78 4.26 -19.54
N PHE A 100 7.94 5.14 -20.08
CA PHE A 100 6.55 5.26 -19.67
C PHE A 100 5.70 5.96 -20.73
N SER A 101 4.42 5.57 -20.83
CA SER A 101 3.36 6.31 -21.55
C SER A 101 3.77 6.81 -22.94
N GLY A 102 3.83 5.90 -23.92
CA GLY A 102 4.13 6.25 -25.31
C GLY A 102 5.63 6.38 -25.60
N ASN A 103 6.46 5.56 -24.95
CA ASN A 103 7.93 5.51 -25.09
C ASN A 103 8.66 6.78 -24.64
N GLN A 104 8.08 7.55 -23.73
CA GLN A 104 8.78 8.67 -23.12
C GLN A 104 9.79 8.15 -22.10
N THR A 105 10.99 8.73 -22.09
CA THR A 105 12.03 8.40 -21.11
C THR A 105 12.27 9.59 -20.20
N GLY A 106 12.20 9.39 -18.88
CA GLY A 106 12.38 10.49 -17.95
C GLY A 106 12.18 10.13 -16.49
N MET A 107 12.11 11.17 -15.66
CA MET A 107 11.66 11.13 -14.28
C MET A 107 10.17 11.44 -14.24
N PHE A 108 9.36 10.55 -13.68
CA PHE A 108 7.91 10.72 -13.59
C PHE A 108 7.48 10.89 -12.15
N GLU A 109 6.63 11.87 -11.90
CA GLU A 109 6.13 12.17 -10.56
C GLU A 109 4.63 12.46 -10.61
N GLY A 110 3.92 12.03 -9.58
CA GLY A 110 2.50 12.28 -9.50
C GLY A 110 1.82 11.70 -8.28
N TYR A 111 0.56 12.09 -8.12
CA TYR A 111 -0.29 11.58 -7.04
C TYR A 111 -0.95 10.29 -7.48
N LEU A 112 -0.71 9.22 -6.73
CA LEU A 112 -1.36 7.93 -6.91
C LEU A 112 -2.53 7.81 -5.92
N THR A 113 -3.73 7.58 -6.44
CA THR A 113 -4.90 7.14 -5.68
C THR A 113 -5.20 5.69 -6.01
N VAL A 114 -5.31 4.85 -4.99
CA VAL A 114 -5.58 3.42 -5.14
C VAL A 114 -6.82 2.99 -4.37
N GLU A 115 -7.55 2.02 -4.91
CA GLU A 115 -8.62 1.29 -4.23
C GLU A 115 -8.55 -0.19 -4.62
N GLY A 116 -8.64 -1.11 -3.67
CA GLY A 116 -8.69 -2.54 -4.00
C GLY A 116 -9.24 -3.40 -2.87
N SER A 117 -10.10 -4.35 -3.22
CA SER A 117 -10.52 -5.39 -2.27
C SER A 117 -9.31 -6.24 -1.89
N TYR A 118 -9.15 -6.51 -0.59
CA TYR A 118 -8.04 -7.33 -0.10
C TYR A 118 -8.52 -8.63 0.54
N GLN A 119 -7.71 -9.68 0.37
CA GLN A 119 -7.79 -10.90 1.15
C GLN A 119 -6.71 -10.88 2.24
N LYS A 120 -7.02 -11.47 3.40
CA LYS A 120 -6.04 -11.68 4.47
C LYS A 120 -5.84 -13.18 4.69
N LYS A 121 -4.65 -13.70 4.38
CA LYS A 121 -4.25 -15.10 4.61
C LYS A 121 -3.20 -15.14 5.73
N GLY A 122 -3.65 -15.44 6.94
CA GLY A 122 -2.82 -15.28 8.14
C GLY A 122 -2.47 -13.81 8.38
N ARG A 123 -1.18 -13.47 8.33
CA ARG A 123 -0.71 -12.07 8.41
C ARG A 123 -0.63 -11.38 7.05
N LYS A 124 -0.69 -12.15 5.97
CA LYS A 124 -0.46 -11.67 4.60
C LYS A 124 -1.68 -10.94 4.07
N PHE A 125 -1.47 -9.74 3.55
CA PHE A 125 -2.47 -9.01 2.77
C PHE A 125 -2.26 -9.28 1.29
N ILE A 126 -3.34 -9.46 0.54
CA ILE A 126 -3.28 -9.74 -0.89
C ILE A 126 -4.32 -8.88 -1.59
N VAL A 127 -3.89 -8.13 -2.61
CA VAL A 127 -4.76 -7.44 -3.56
C VAL A 127 -4.42 -7.96 -4.95
N GLU A 128 -5.42 -8.45 -5.68
CA GLU A 128 -5.23 -9.10 -7.00
C GLU A 128 -5.77 -8.27 -8.16
N ASP A 129 -6.76 -7.40 -7.92
CA ASP A 129 -7.44 -6.61 -8.96
C ASP A 129 -7.87 -5.25 -8.39
N GLY A 130 -6.93 -4.55 -7.77
CA GLY A 130 -7.16 -3.17 -7.34
C GLY A 130 -7.20 -2.24 -8.55
N LYS A 131 -7.82 -1.07 -8.41
CA LYS A 131 -7.83 0.02 -9.40
C LYS A 131 -7.04 1.21 -8.89
N PHE A 132 -6.39 1.93 -9.78
CA PHE A 132 -5.72 3.18 -9.44
C PHE A 132 -5.98 4.29 -10.45
N GLU A 133 -5.78 5.51 -9.98
CA GLU A 133 -5.66 6.72 -10.79
C GLU A 133 -4.33 7.38 -10.42
N PHE A 134 -3.53 7.72 -11.42
CA PHE A 134 -2.24 8.39 -11.28
C PHE A 134 -2.32 9.74 -11.99
N LEU A 135 -2.37 10.81 -11.20
CA LEU A 135 -2.29 12.17 -11.71
C LEU A 135 -0.81 12.50 -11.95
N TRP A 136 -0.41 12.53 -13.21
CA TRP A 136 0.96 12.82 -13.60
C TRP A 136 1.20 14.34 -13.56
N THR A 137 1.95 14.81 -12.56
CA THR A 137 2.10 16.24 -12.25
C THR A 137 3.28 16.93 -12.93
N ASN A 138 4.19 16.18 -13.55
CA ASN A 138 5.30 16.73 -14.31
C ASN A 138 5.23 16.36 -15.80
N ALA A 139 4.02 16.12 -16.32
CA ALA A 139 3.78 15.73 -17.71
C ALA A 139 4.21 16.81 -18.72
N GLU A 140 4.08 18.09 -18.35
CA GLU A 140 4.44 19.23 -19.21
C GLU A 140 5.92 19.23 -19.62
N ALA A 141 6.81 18.76 -18.74
CA ALA A 141 8.24 18.62 -19.04
C ALA A 141 8.51 17.66 -20.21
N TYR A 142 7.52 16.82 -20.56
CA TYR A 142 7.57 15.86 -21.64
C TYR A 142 6.59 16.19 -22.78
N GLY A 143 6.12 17.44 -22.84
CA GLY A 143 5.22 17.92 -23.91
C GLY A 143 3.80 17.37 -23.82
N MET A 144 3.40 16.85 -22.66
CA MET A 144 2.05 16.37 -22.39
C MET A 144 1.32 17.33 -21.45
N GLN A 145 -0.01 17.40 -21.56
CA GLN A 145 -0.81 18.08 -20.53
C GLN A 145 -0.98 17.16 -19.31
N ASP A 146 -1.21 17.76 -18.15
CA ASP A 146 -1.60 17.04 -16.93
C ASP A 146 -2.68 16.00 -17.26
N THR A 147 -2.35 14.75 -17.00
CA THR A 147 -3.16 13.60 -17.42
C THR A 147 -3.33 12.65 -16.24
N VAL A 148 -4.55 12.13 -16.13
CA VAL A 148 -4.86 11.04 -15.20
C VAL A 148 -4.73 9.72 -15.94
N LEU A 149 -3.71 8.95 -15.59
CA LEU A 149 -3.49 7.61 -16.07
C LEU A 149 -4.16 6.61 -15.14
N LYS A 150 -4.71 5.54 -15.70
CA LYS A 150 -5.47 4.54 -14.95
C LYS A 150 -4.90 3.15 -15.17
N GLY A 151 -5.29 2.24 -14.29
CA GLY A 151 -4.90 0.86 -14.41
C GLY A 151 -5.28 0.02 -13.21
N LYS A 152 -4.62 -1.13 -13.12
CA LYS A 152 -4.80 -2.10 -12.06
C LYS A 152 -3.60 -2.10 -11.14
N TRP A 153 -3.82 -2.34 -9.85
CA TRP A 153 -2.73 -2.57 -8.93
C TRP A 153 -2.88 -3.88 -8.17
N THR A 154 -1.74 -4.45 -7.78
CA THR A 154 -1.69 -5.65 -6.96
C THR A 154 -0.75 -5.44 -5.79
N MET A 155 -0.97 -6.22 -4.73
CA MET A 155 -0.06 -6.28 -3.60
C MET A 155 0.10 -7.73 -3.16
N LYS A 156 1.32 -8.24 -3.25
CA LYS A 156 1.64 -9.63 -2.93
C LYS A 156 2.92 -9.68 -2.12
N ARG A 157 2.93 -10.52 -1.08
CA ARG A 157 4.14 -10.77 -0.28
C ARG A 157 5.10 -11.65 -1.09
N LEU A 158 6.36 -11.22 -1.17
CA LEU A 158 7.46 -12.00 -1.75
C LEU A 158 7.86 -13.18 -0.84
#